data_AF-A0A4Y7T209-F1
#
_entry.id   AF-A0A4Y7T209-F1
#
_cell.length_a   1.000
_cell.length_b   1.000
_cell.length_c   1.000
_cell.angle_alpha   90.00
_cell.angle_beta   90.00
_cell.angle_gamma   90.00
#
_symmetry.space_group_name_H-M   'P 1'
#
loop_
_entity.id
_entity.type
_entity.pdbx_description
1 polymer ?
#
loop_
_entity_poly.entity_id
_entity_poly.type
_entity_poly.pdbx_seq_one_letter_code
_entity_poly.pdbx_strand_id
1 'polypeptide(L)'
;MYELNTQEITGFQLSVDILIHILQNLDAKDILRVRQASRVLCRATKFKSVWLVVLDRACERYGIFKPTFPLDRMSTLDLENASTSPYKFLRSIKGLDEGDYPVPYHTSVLRFHSGSRSTGKNTGHDVETLHLIPGGRFLLTSGRSYCLWDLGYSANVAAKPFPFAEPLYLESSGFGAVVPGSDGKSIILGTTQRHEMAPQHYSINIHIMDLTESQTPTFRLAATLLLGVITGPVRMYHLGDSLAILWSHPYVVLWNWAGGVVCKWYVDKLAGIEPQAFVSDNSIFLWDQSSMRVWDLPAGDAFSPISDYGDIVVIPNRPKASVQNFSDEGFIMSTTSPWHRSPSADRYLCQLYPGMPYLRLFSVKSPSESRDDFLPGSYLVPGGESDNEYGPGFRGWIGQGVSSLFQCEDELVLCSRSGGEQSALVAMVLKVPKSASLDEIVPFSRALTPCGSVTPSWSLYQFDFCAFSGRAVYFTPTGDVLVSDYVLPSYGT
;
A
#
# COMPACT_ATOMS: atom_id res chain seq x y z
N MET A 1 -0.82 28.00 -37.06
CA MET A 1 -0.96 26.77 -37.87
C MET A 1 0.44 26.48 -38.40
N TYR A 2 1.22 25.68 -37.68
CA TYR A 2 2.58 25.29 -38.11
C TYR A 2 2.44 23.99 -38.89
N GLU A 3 2.66 24.05 -40.20
CA GLU A 3 2.80 22.85 -41.03
C GLU A 3 4.07 22.13 -40.61
N LEU A 4 3.92 21.07 -39.82
CA LEU A 4 4.99 20.11 -39.56
C LEU A 4 5.29 19.40 -40.86
N ASN A 5 6.37 19.82 -41.50
CA ASN A 5 6.96 19.20 -42.66
C ASN A 5 7.34 17.75 -42.28
N THR A 6 6.46 16.79 -42.60
CA THR A 6 6.75 15.36 -42.46
C THR A 6 7.80 14.98 -43.50
N GLN A 7 9.08 15.21 -43.18
CA GLN A 7 10.16 14.52 -43.85
C GLN A 7 9.97 13.01 -43.60
N GLU A 8 9.57 12.30 -44.63
CA GLU A 8 9.61 10.84 -44.66
C GLU A 8 11.06 10.37 -44.41
N ILE A 9 11.36 9.95 -43.18
CA ILE A 9 12.60 9.25 -42.85
C ILE A 9 12.49 7.84 -43.46
N THR A 10 12.70 7.73 -44.77
CA THR A 10 12.58 6.48 -45.56
C THR A 10 13.85 5.62 -45.54
N GLY A 11 14.84 5.94 -44.69
CA GLY A 11 16.18 5.31 -44.76
C GLY A 11 16.67 4.52 -43.55
N PHE A 12 16.05 4.61 -42.38
CA PHE A 12 16.58 3.93 -41.17
C PHE A 12 16.03 2.49 -41.05
N GLN A 13 16.70 1.54 -41.70
CA GLN A 13 16.50 0.11 -41.42
C GLN A 13 17.25 -0.27 -40.13
N LEU A 14 16.64 -0.02 -38.97
CA LEU A 14 17.11 -0.58 -37.71
C LEU A 14 16.76 -2.08 -37.66
N SER A 15 17.66 -2.90 -37.12
CA SER A 15 17.35 -4.30 -36.85
C SER A 15 16.22 -4.41 -35.80
N VAL A 16 15.43 -5.49 -35.86
CA VAL A 16 14.35 -5.72 -34.90
C VAL A 16 14.88 -5.77 -33.46
N ASP A 17 16.10 -6.27 -33.26
CA ASP A 17 16.73 -6.33 -31.94
C ASP A 17 17.00 -4.94 -31.35
N ILE A 18 17.48 -3.99 -32.19
CA ILE A 18 17.66 -2.59 -31.75
C ILE A 18 16.31 -1.97 -31.41
N LEU A 19 15.27 -2.23 -32.21
CA LEU A 19 13.93 -1.76 -31.91
C LEU A 19 13.40 -2.33 -30.59
N ILE A 20 13.62 -3.62 -30.32
CA ILE A 20 13.25 -4.25 -29.04
C ILE A 20 13.97 -3.56 -27.89
N HIS A 21 15.27 -3.30 -28.01
CA HIS A 21 16.02 -2.59 -26.96
C HIS A 21 15.54 -1.16 -26.73
N ILE A 22 15.18 -0.42 -27.78
CA ILE A 22 14.59 0.92 -27.63
C ILE A 22 13.24 0.82 -26.90
N LEU A 23 12.37 -0.09 -27.34
CA LEU A 23 11.04 -0.29 -26.75
C LEU A 23 11.11 -0.72 -25.28
N GLN A 24 12.10 -1.54 -24.91
CA GLN A 24 12.35 -1.96 -23.53
C GLN A 24 12.73 -0.82 -22.58
N ASN A 25 13.05 0.37 -23.09
CA ASN A 25 13.34 1.56 -22.29
C ASN A 25 12.15 2.52 -22.19
N LEU A 26 11.09 2.33 -22.97
CA LEU A 26 9.89 3.19 -22.95
C LEU A 26 8.89 2.75 -21.88
N ASP A 27 8.08 3.68 -21.38
CA ASP A 27 6.93 3.34 -20.54
C ASP A 27 5.84 2.62 -21.36
N ALA A 28 5.03 1.80 -20.70
CA ALA A 28 4.01 0.96 -21.33
C ALA A 28 3.06 1.75 -22.25
N LYS A 29 2.65 2.94 -21.80
CA LYS A 29 1.79 3.87 -22.55
C LYS A 29 2.43 4.36 -23.85
N ASP A 30 3.74 4.64 -23.83
CA ASP A 30 4.43 5.14 -25.01
C ASP A 30 4.70 4.04 -26.02
N ILE A 31 4.92 2.80 -25.59
CA ILE A 31 4.96 1.63 -26.47
C ILE A 31 3.65 1.50 -27.27
N LEU A 32 2.49 1.70 -26.62
CA LEU A 32 1.20 1.67 -27.31
C LEU A 32 1.04 2.78 -28.36
N ARG A 33 1.64 3.96 -28.13
CA ARG A 33 1.65 5.06 -29.12
C ARG A 33 2.60 4.76 -30.27
N VAL A 34 3.81 4.28 -29.97
CA VAL A 34 4.82 3.88 -30.96
C VAL A 34 4.30 2.78 -31.89
N ARG A 35 3.51 1.84 -31.36
CA ARG A 35 2.81 0.80 -32.14
C ARG A 35 1.95 1.37 -33.27
N GLN A 36 1.35 2.55 -33.09
CA GLN A 36 0.47 3.17 -34.08
C GLN A 36 1.24 3.85 -35.22
N ALA A 37 2.55 4.07 -35.08
CA ALA A 37 3.35 4.82 -36.05
C ALA A 37 3.78 4.01 -37.28
N SER A 38 4.01 2.70 -37.15
CA SER A 38 4.47 1.84 -38.27
C SER A 38 4.14 0.37 -38.05
N ARG A 39 3.97 -0.39 -39.15
CA ARG A 39 3.80 -1.85 -39.11
C ARG A 39 5.01 -2.57 -38.53
N VAL A 40 6.22 -2.07 -38.77
CA VAL A 40 7.47 -2.67 -38.24
C VAL A 40 7.51 -2.50 -36.72
N LEU A 41 7.26 -1.28 -36.24
CA LEU A 41 7.17 -0.99 -34.81
C LEU A 41 6.04 -1.78 -34.16
N CYS A 42 4.87 -1.87 -34.81
CA CYS A 42 3.77 -2.68 -34.34
C CYS A 42 4.17 -4.14 -34.11
N ARG A 43 4.89 -4.76 -35.07
CA ARG A 43 5.43 -6.12 -34.90
C ARG A 43 6.44 -6.20 -33.75
N ALA A 44 7.36 -5.23 -33.65
CA ALA A 44 8.36 -5.18 -32.57
C ALA A 44 7.71 -5.05 -31.17
N THR A 45 6.62 -4.30 -31.04
CA THR A 45 5.88 -4.18 -29.77
C THR A 45 5.13 -5.45 -29.35
N LYS A 46 5.06 -6.49 -30.19
CA LYS A 46 4.38 -7.76 -29.86
C LYS A 46 5.32 -8.83 -29.31
N PHE A 47 6.62 -8.54 -29.17
CA PHE A 47 7.55 -9.48 -28.57
C PHE A 47 7.35 -9.58 -27.06
N LYS A 48 7.26 -10.82 -26.54
CA LYS A 48 7.09 -11.10 -25.10
C LYS A 48 8.22 -10.49 -24.26
N SER A 49 9.46 -10.49 -24.77
CA SER A 49 10.64 -9.93 -24.11
C SER A 49 10.56 -8.41 -23.85
N VAL A 50 9.80 -7.67 -24.67
CA VAL A 50 9.56 -6.23 -24.42
C VAL A 50 8.71 -6.09 -23.16
N TRP A 51 7.57 -6.78 -23.12
CA TRP A 51 6.61 -6.63 -22.03
C TRP A 51 7.06 -7.25 -20.70
N LEU A 52 7.94 -8.27 -20.73
CA LEU A 52 8.58 -8.76 -19.51
C LEU A 52 9.41 -7.65 -18.83
N VAL A 53 10.26 -6.96 -19.59
CA VAL A 53 11.11 -5.87 -19.05
C VAL A 53 10.27 -4.66 -18.65
N VAL A 54 9.22 -4.34 -19.41
CA VAL A 54 8.31 -3.23 -19.09
C VAL A 54 7.54 -3.51 -17.80
N LEU A 55 7.01 -4.73 -17.62
CA LEU A 55 6.30 -5.10 -16.40
C LEU A 55 7.23 -5.12 -15.20
N ASP A 56 8.44 -5.65 -15.34
CA ASP A 56 9.43 -5.72 -14.27
C ASP A 56 9.79 -4.31 -13.76
N ARG A 57 10.09 -3.38 -14.67
CA ARG A 57 10.32 -1.96 -14.33
C ARG A 57 9.09 -1.30 -13.72
N ALA A 58 7.88 -1.61 -14.20
CA ALA A 58 6.66 -1.10 -13.60
C ALA A 58 6.48 -1.62 -12.17
N CYS A 59 6.85 -2.87 -11.90
CA CYS A 59 6.82 -3.41 -10.54
C CYS A 59 7.79 -2.67 -9.62
N GLU A 60 9.00 -2.39 -10.09
CA GLU A 60 9.99 -1.63 -9.32
C GLU A 60 9.55 -0.19 -9.07
N ARG A 61 9.07 0.49 -10.12
CA ARG A 61 8.62 1.90 -10.08
C ARG A 61 7.40 2.11 -9.18
N TYR A 62 6.50 1.14 -9.10
CA TYR A 62 5.24 1.28 -8.36
C TYR A 62 5.19 0.44 -7.07
N GLY A 63 6.30 -0.20 -6.68
CA GLY A 63 6.37 -1.04 -5.49
C GLY A 63 5.44 -2.26 -5.54
N ILE A 64 5.31 -2.89 -6.71
CA ILE A 64 4.45 -4.07 -6.91
C ILE A 64 5.20 -5.33 -6.54
N PHE A 65 4.51 -6.20 -5.82
CA PHE A 65 5.09 -7.46 -5.39
C PHE A 65 5.19 -8.42 -6.59
N LYS A 66 6.41 -8.61 -7.13
CA LYS A 66 6.68 -9.37 -8.35
C LYS A 66 6.02 -10.77 -8.40
N PRO A 67 5.95 -11.56 -7.31
CA PRO A 67 5.26 -12.87 -7.30
C PRO A 67 3.76 -12.82 -7.64
N THR A 68 3.15 -11.63 -7.64
CA THR A 68 1.83 -11.40 -8.21
C THR A 68 1.75 -11.94 -9.65
N PHE A 69 2.81 -11.81 -10.44
CA PHE A 69 2.81 -12.16 -11.86
C PHE A 69 3.51 -13.50 -12.13
N PRO A 70 2.79 -14.56 -12.52
CA PRO A 70 3.39 -15.82 -12.96
C PRO A 70 3.92 -15.67 -14.40
N LEU A 71 5.08 -15.01 -14.56
CA LEU A 71 5.64 -14.58 -15.85
C LEU A 71 5.82 -15.73 -16.88
N ASP A 72 6.05 -16.95 -16.39
CA ASP A 72 6.14 -18.18 -17.19
C ASP A 72 4.80 -18.50 -17.87
N ARG A 73 3.68 -18.27 -17.17
CA ARG A 73 2.32 -18.60 -17.62
C ARG A 73 1.60 -17.46 -18.32
N MET A 74 2.05 -16.22 -18.13
CA MET A 74 1.43 -15.06 -18.75
C MET A 74 1.68 -15.03 -20.26
N SER A 75 0.62 -14.82 -21.03
CA SER A 75 0.74 -14.52 -22.46
C SER A 75 1.33 -13.12 -22.66
N THR A 76 1.78 -12.80 -23.88
CA THR A 76 2.20 -11.42 -24.20
C THR A 76 1.09 -10.40 -23.91
N LEU A 77 -0.16 -10.79 -24.19
CA LEU A 77 -1.33 -9.94 -23.95
C LEU A 77 -1.56 -9.69 -22.45
N ASP A 78 -1.34 -10.70 -21.61
CA ASP A 78 -1.43 -10.55 -20.15
C ASP A 78 -0.35 -9.63 -19.60
N LEU A 79 0.88 -9.74 -20.12
CA LEU A 79 2.00 -8.87 -19.72
C LEU A 79 1.75 -7.42 -20.14
N GLU A 80 1.27 -7.21 -21.36
CA GLU A 80 0.84 -5.90 -21.85
C GLU A 80 -0.30 -5.34 -21.00
N ASN A 81 -1.29 -6.17 -20.65
CA ASN A 81 -2.39 -5.77 -19.77
C ASN A 81 -1.88 -5.30 -18.42
N ALA A 82 -1.14 -6.15 -17.71
CA ALA A 82 -0.60 -5.82 -16.40
C ALA A 82 0.24 -4.53 -16.43
N SER A 83 1.08 -4.36 -17.45
CA SER A 83 1.94 -3.18 -17.60
C SER A 83 1.15 -1.90 -17.89
N THR A 84 -0.02 -2.00 -18.52
CA THR A 84 -0.86 -0.86 -18.93
C THR A 84 -2.03 -0.60 -17.98
N SER A 85 -2.26 -1.48 -17.00
CA SER A 85 -3.36 -1.40 -16.04
C SER A 85 -3.43 -0.06 -15.28
N PRO A 86 -2.32 0.51 -14.75
CA PRO A 86 -2.39 1.79 -14.03
C PRO A 86 -2.92 2.92 -14.92
N TYR A 87 -2.40 3.01 -16.15
CA TYR A 87 -2.85 3.98 -17.14
C TYR A 87 -4.32 3.77 -17.54
N LYS A 88 -4.73 2.52 -17.76
CA LYS A 88 -6.12 2.18 -18.11
C LYS A 88 -7.10 2.53 -16.99
N PHE A 89 -6.73 2.25 -15.74
CA PHE A 89 -7.52 2.62 -14.56
C PHE A 89 -7.68 4.13 -14.45
N LEU A 90 -6.56 4.90 -14.51
CA LEU A 90 -6.62 6.36 -14.47
C LEU A 90 -7.47 6.93 -15.60
N ARG A 91 -7.34 6.38 -16.82
CA ARG A 91 -8.14 6.79 -17.96
C ARG A 91 -9.62 6.49 -17.77
N SER A 92 -9.98 5.34 -17.19
CA SER A 92 -11.38 4.96 -16.99
C SER A 92 -12.07 5.88 -15.99
N ILE A 93 -11.43 6.22 -14.87
CA ILE A 93 -12.04 7.11 -13.87
C ILE A 93 -12.11 8.58 -14.31
N LYS A 94 -11.16 9.04 -15.13
CA LYS A 94 -11.10 10.42 -15.64
C LYS A 94 -11.96 10.68 -16.85
N GLY A 95 -12.30 9.64 -17.61
CA GLY A 95 -13.11 9.75 -18.81
C GLY A 95 -14.61 9.81 -18.56
N LEU A 96 -15.06 9.79 -17.29
CA LEU A 96 -16.47 9.79 -16.91
C LEU A 96 -16.98 11.21 -16.66
N ASP A 97 -18.24 11.45 -17.00
CA ASP A 97 -18.94 12.70 -16.70
C ASP A 97 -19.20 12.83 -15.19
N GLU A 98 -19.41 14.06 -14.70
CA GLU A 98 -19.68 14.30 -13.27
C GLU A 98 -20.92 13.53 -12.79
N GLY A 99 -20.80 12.83 -11.66
CA GLY A 99 -21.86 11.97 -11.11
C GLY A 99 -21.84 10.51 -11.58
N ASP A 100 -21.15 10.20 -12.68
CA ASP A 100 -20.95 8.82 -13.11
C ASP A 100 -19.86 8.11 -12.28
N TYR A 101 -19.95 6.79 -12.23
CA TYR A 101 -18.94 5.90 -11.64
C TYR A 101 -18.55 4.80 -12.62
N PRO A 102 -17.30 4.30 -12.59
CA PRO A 102 -16.89 3.23 -13.48
C PRO A 102 -17.63 1.94 -13.08
N VAL A 103 -18.28 1.31 -14.04
CA VAL A 103 -18.83 -0.03 -13.83
C VAL A 103 -17.66 -1.02 -13.75
N PRO A 104 -17.50 -1.79 -12.66
CA PRO A 104 -16.47 -2.80 -12.59
C PRO A 104 -16.69 -3.83 -13.70
N TYR A 105 -15.62 -4.19 -14.40
CA TYR A 105 -15.67 -5.21 -15.44
C TYR A 105 -16.07 -6.57 -14.86
N HIS A 106 -15.59 -6.87 -13.65
CA HIS A 106 -15.94 -8.07 -12.92
C HIS A 106 -16.11 -7.76 -11.45
N THR A 107 -17.21 -8.22 -10.86
CA THR A 107 -17.40 -8.25 -9.40
C THR A 107 -17.71 -9.67 -8.98
N SER A 108 -16.96 -10.18 -7.99
CA SER A 108 -17.18 -11.50 -7.41
C SER A 108 -17.33 -11.42 -5.91
N VAL A 109 -18.15 -12.33 -5.36
CA VAL A 109 -18.28 -12.53 -3.92
C VAL A 109 -17.26 -13.60 -3.49
N LEU A 110 -16.32 -13.24 -2.61
CA LEU A 110 -15.41 -14.20 -2.01
C LEU A 110 -16.11 -14.97 -0.90
N ARG A 111 -16.28 -16.27 -1.12
CA ARG A 111 -16.76 -17.19 -0.10
C ARG A 111 -15.57 -17.92 0.50
N PHE A 112 -15.19 -17.54 1.71
CA PHE A 112 -14.04 -18.12 2.39
C PHE A 112 -14.39 -19.45 3.05
N HIS A 113 -13.81 -20.53 2.51
CA HIS A 113 -13.96 -21.87 3.06
C HIS A 113 -12.77 -22.15 3.99
N SER A 114 -12.98 -22.23 5.31
CA SER A 114 -11.89 -22.45 6.28
C SER A 114 -11.51 -23.93 6.45
N GLY A 115 -12.14 -24.85 5.72
CA GLY A 115 -11.88 -26.27 5.83
C GLY A 115 -10.61 -26.68 5.10
N SER A 116 -9.77 -27.49 5.76
CA SER A 116 -8.76 -28.28 5.05
C SER A 116 -9.47 -29.17 4.03
N ARG A 117 -8.93 -29.25 2.80
CA ARG A 117 -9.44 -30.13 1.74
C ARG A 117 -9.64 -31.57 2.22
N SER A 118 -8.91 -32.01 3.25
CA SER A 118 -8.96 -33.37 3.77
C SER A 118 -10.10 -33.65 4.76
N THR A 119 -10.63 -32.65 5.47
CA THR A 119 -11.57 -32.90 6.58
C THR A 119 -13.04 -32.76 6.21
N GLY A 120 -13.35 -32.13 5.07
CA GLY A 120 -14.71 -31.96 4.55
C GLY A 120 -15.67 -31.11 5.41
N LYS A 121 -15.23 -30.65 6.59
CA LYS A 121 -16.00 -29.76 7.45
C LYS A 121 -15.79 -28.32 7.02
N ASN A 122 -16.80 -27.75 6.39
CA ASN A 122 -16.81 -26.34 6.00
C ASN A 122 -17.21 -25.48 7.21
N THR A 123 -16.24 -25.03 8.00
CA THR A 123 -16.46 -23.91 8.92
C THR A 123 -16.20 -22.62 8.16
N GLY A 124 -17.13 -21.67 8.18
CA GLY A 124 -16.89 -20.35 7.59
C GLY A 124 -15.67 -19.69 8.21
N HIS A 125 -14.92 -18.93 7.40
CA HIS A 125 -13.87 -18.05 7.91
C HIS A 125 -14.46 -16.65 8.08
N ASP A 126 -14.68 -16.26 9.34
CA ASP A 126 -15.14 -14.91 9.69
C ASP A 126 -13.98 -13.94 9.46
N VAL A 127 -14.08 -13.07 8.45
CA VAL A 127 -13.04 -12.07 8.16
C VAL A 127 -13.31 -10.80 8.93
N GLU A 128 -12.33 -10.37 9.71
CA GLU A 128 -12.37 -9.13 10.49
C GLU A 128 -11.61 -8.00 9.79
N THR A 129 -10.46 -8.33 9.20
CA THR A 129 -9.63 -7.38 8.47
C THR A 129 -9.11 -7.99 7.19
N LEU A 130 -8.86 -7.14 6.20
CA LEU A 130 -8.32 -7.55 4.90
C LEU A 130 -7.18 -6.62 4.46
N HIS A 131 -6.23 -7.19 3.72
CA HIS A 131 -5.11 -6.45 3.14
C HIS A 131 -4.79 -6.99 1.74
N LEU A 132 -4.93 -6.14 0.73
CA LEU A 132 -4.66 -6.46 -0.66
C LEU A 132 -3.18 -6.19 -0.96
N ILE A 133 -2.43 -7.25 -1.26
CA ILE A 133 -1.01 -7.14 -1.58
C ILE A 133 -0.85 -6.35 -2.91
N PRO A 134 0.05 -5.35 -2.98
CA PRO A 134 0.28 -4.57 -4.19
C PRO A 134 0.54 -5.44 -5.41
N GLY A 135 -0.24 -5.19 -6.46
CA GLY A 135 -0.39 -6.07 -7.63
C GLY A 135 -1.77 -6.71 -7.72
N GLY A 136 -2.50 -6.78 -6.60
CA GLY A 136 -3.91 -7.13 -6.53
C GLY A 136 -4.23 -8.63 -6.61
N ARG A 137 -3.23 -9.49 -6.81
CA ARG A 137 -3.45 -10.95 -6.88
C ARG A 137 -3.69 -11.58 -5.52
N PHE A 138 -2.94 -11.18 -4.51
CA PHE A 138 -3.01 -11.83 -3.21
C PHE A 138 -3.77 -10.98 -2.21
N LEU A 139 -4.65 -11.61 -1.45
CA LEU A 139 -5.40 -11.00 -0.36
C LEU A 139 -5.02 -11.70 0.94
N LEU A 140 -4.60 -10.95 1.95
CA LEU A 140 -4.49 -11.44 3.31
C LEU A 140 -5.78 -11.13 4.06
N THR A 141 -6.29 -12.09 4.81
CA THR A 141 -7.41 -11.89 5.73
C THR A 141 -7.01 -12.28 7.15
N SER A 142 -7.53 -11.57 8.14
CA SER A 142 -7.47 -11.95 9.55
C SER A 142 -8.87 -12.22 10.08
N GLY A 143 -8.93 -13.08 11.10
CA GLY A 143 -10.13 -13.46 11.83
C GLY A 143 -9.71 -14.41 12.93
N ARG A 144 -10.30 -15.61 12.97
CA ARG A 144 -9.79 -16.71 13.82
C ARG A 144 -8.44 -17.28 13.36
N SER A 145 -8.04 -16.95 12.14
CA SER A 145 -6.77 -17.34 11.54
C SER A 145 -6.32 -16.28 10.55
N TYR A 146 -5.06 -16.31 10.18
CA TYR A 146 -4.54 -15.55 9.05
C TYR A 146 -4.51 -16.45 7.82
N CYS A 147 -5.07 -15.95 6.72
CA CYS A 147 -5.16 -16.69 5.46
C CYS A 147 -4.64 -15.81 4.32
N LEU A 148 -3.86 -16.40 3.40
CA LEU A 148 -3.52 -15.79 2.12
C LEU A 148 -4.40 -16.40 1.03
N TRP A 149 -5.06 -15.59 0.23
CA TRP A 149 -5.94 -16.00 -0.87
C TRP A 149 -5.34 -15.61 -2.21
N ASP A 150 -5.50 -16.45 -3.24
CA ASP A 150 -5.11 -16.15 -4.62
C ASP A 150 -6.36 -15.73 -5.41
N LEU A 151 -6.50 -14.42 -5.62
CA LEU A 151 -7.59 -13.79 -6.37
C LEU A 151 -7.39 -13.85 -7.89
N GLY A 152 -6.27 -14.42 -8.37
CA GLY A 152 -5.89 -14.38 -9.78
C GLY A 152 -5.19 -13.07 -10.17
N TYR A 153 -4.28 -13.15 -11.16
CA TYR A 153 -3.49 -12.01 -11.63
C TYR A 153 -4.22 -11.09 -12.61
N SER A 154 -5.45 -11.45 -13.02
CA SER A 154 -6.30 -10.63 -13.89
C SER A 154 -7.77 -10.95 -13.63
N ALA A 155 -8.67 -10.08 -14.09
CA ALA A 155 -10.12 -10.28 -13.98
C ALA A 155 -10.64 -11.53 -14.74
N ASN A 156 -9.84 -12.10 -15.64
CA ASN A 156 -10.18 -13.33 -16.37
C ASN A 156 -9.81 -14.61 -15.62
N VAL A 157 -9.07 -14.49 -14.51
CA VAL A 157 -8.65 -15.63 -13.70
C VAL A 157 -9.49 -15.63 -12.44
N ALA A 158 -10.39 -16.60 -12.30
CA ALA A 158 -11.25 -16.72 -11.13
C ALA A 158 -10.43 -16.89 -9.84
N ALA A 159 -10.87 -16.23 -8.77
CA ALA A 159 -10.32 -16.41 -7.44
C ALA A 159 -10.49 -17.87 -6.98
N LYS A 160 -9.47 -18.39 -6.29
CA LYS A 160 -9.56 -19.73 -5.69
C LYS A 160 -10.40 -19.68 -4.41
N PRO A 161 -11.34 -20.62 -4.20
CA PRO A 161 -12.24 -20.58 -3.03
C PRO A 161 -11.58 -21.03 -1.71
N PHE A 162 -10.33 -21.51 -1.77
CA PHE A 162 -9.57 -22.00 -0.62
C PHE A 162 -8.33 -21.14 -0.40
N PRO A 163 -7.84 -21.04 0.85
CA PRO A 163 -6.58 -20.38 1.15
C PRO A 163 -5.45 -20.93 0.26
N PHE A 164 -4.66 -20.02 -0.29
CA PHE A 164 -3.45 -20.33 -1.02
C PHE A 164 -2.33 -20.79 -0.07
N ALA A 165 -2.24 -20.17 1.11
CA ALA A 165 -1.35 -20.58 2.18
C ALA A 165 -2.08 -21.33 3.29
N GLU A 166 -1.38 -22.19 4.02
CA GLU A 166 -1.94 -22.85 5.20
C GLU A 166 -2.37 -21.81 6.25
N PRO A 167 -3.58 -21.93 6.84
CA PRO A 167 -4.05 -20.98 7.83
C PRO A 167 -3.15 -20.95 9.07
N LEU A 168 -2.76 -19.74 9.49
CA LEU A 168 -2.05 -19.52 10.74
C LEU A 168 -3.08 -19.20 11.83
N TYR A 169 -3.27 -20.12 12.77
CA TYR A 169 -4.20 -19.95 13.89
C TYR A 169 -3.52 -19.18 15.01
N LEU A 170 -3.96 -17.95 15.24
CA LEU A 170 -3.56 -17.12 16.36
C LEU A 170 -4.82 -16.60 17.04
N GLU A 171 -4.83 -16.62 18.37
CA GLU A 171 -5.94 -16.09 19.14
C GLU A 171 -6.06 -14.57 18.89
N SER A 172 -7.24 -14.16 18.39
CA SER A 172 -7.72 -12.79 18.17
C SER A 172 -6.63 -11.73 17.92
N SER A 173 -6.22 -11.57 16.66
CA SER A 173 -5.22 -10.57 16.31
C SER A 173 -5.51 -9.93 14.94
N GLY A 174 -5.52 -8.59 14.91
CA GLY A 174 -5.53 -7.82 13.67
C GLY A 174 -4.15 -7.87 13.00
N PHE A 175 -4.06 -7.38 11.76
CA PHE A 175 -2.75 -7.14 11.15
C PHE A 175 -2.01 -6.02 11.88
N GLY A 176 -0.73 -6.24 12.19
CA GLY A 176 0.17 -5.17 12.59
C GLY A 176 0.68 -4.44 11.36
N ALA A 177 1.47 -5.13 10.54
CA ALA A 177 1.95 -4.64 9.25
C ALA A 177 2.23 -5.81 8.30
N VAL A 178 2.18 -5.55 7.00
CA VAL A 178 2.52 -6.51 5.95
C VAL A 178 3.41 -5.83 4.93
N VAL A 179 4.56 -6.44 4.64
CA VAL A 179 5.57 -5.91 3.71
C VAL A 179 6.19 -7.03 2.89
N PRO A 180 6.81 -6.75 1.73
CA PRO A 180 7.57 -7.77 1.01
C PRO A 180 8.86 -8.06 1.77
N GLY A 181 9.49 -9.21 1.56
CA GLY A 181 10.88 -9.43 1.97
C GLY A 181 11.88 -8.73 1.03
N SER A 182 13.13 -8.58 1.46
CA SER A 182 14.24 -8.05 0.63
C SER A 182 14.50 -8.89 -0.61
N ASP A 183 14.17 -10.17 -0.55
CA ASP A 183 14.23 -11.10 -1.68
C ASP A 183 13.22 -10.79 -2.80
N GLY A 184 12.24 -9.91 -2.54
CA GLY A 184 11.12 -9.61 -3.43
C GLY A 184 10.18 -10.79 -3.68
N LYS A 185 10.30 -11.86 -2.89
CA LYS A 185 9.65 -13.17 -3.09
C LYS A 185 8.84 -13.62 -1.89
N SER A 186 9.23 -13.19 -0.69
CA SER A 186 8.53 -13.49 0.54
C SER A 186 7.63 -12.34 0.98
N ILE A 187 6.68 -12.68 1.85
CA ILE A 187 5.86 -11.74 2.59
C ILE A 187 6.28 -11.82 4.06
N ILE A 188 6.53 -10.66 4.67
CA ILE A 188 6.76 -10.54 6.10
C ILE A 188 5.48 -9.98 6.73
N LEU A 189 4.93 -10.73 7.67
CA LEU A 189 3.69 -10.41 8.38
C LEU A 189 4.00 -10.20 9.86
N GLY A 190 3.72 -9.00 10.35
CA GLY A 190 3.74 -8.68 11.77
C GLY A 190 2.35 -8.81 12.39
N THR A 191 2.22 -9.60 13.46
CA THR A 191 0.98 -9.79 14.20
C THR A 191 1.16 -9.41 15.67
N THR A 192 0.06 -8.99 16.30
CA THR A 192 0.02 -8.65 17.72
C THR A 192 -0.93 -9.60 18.41
N GLN A 193 -0.42 -10.46 19.28
CA GLN A 193 -1.23 -11.42 20.03
C GLN A 193 -1.37 -10.95 21.48
N ARG A 194 -2.60 -10.98 21.99
CA ARG A 194 -2.91 -10.70 23.39
C ARG A 194 -3.00 -12.01 24.16
N HIS A 195 -2.34 -12.11 25.32
CA HIS A 195 -2.40 -13.33 26.13
C HIS A 195 -3.70 -13.39 26.95
N GLU A 196 -4.46 -14.48 26.82
CA GLU A 196 -5.74 -14.66 27.55
C GLU A 196 -5.56 -14.63 29.07
N MET A 197 -4.55 -15.32 29.58
CA MET A 197 -4.27 -15.41 31.03
C MET A 197 -3.63 -14.14 31.61
N ALA A 198 -3.05 -13.29 30.75
CA ALA A 198 -2.35 -12.07 31.14
C ALA A 198 -2.71 -10.94 30.17
N PRO A 199 -3.92 -10.35 30.28
CA PRO A 199 -4.45 -9.43 29.28
C PRO A 199 -3.69 -8.09 29.15
N GLN A 200 -2.71 -7.84 30.03
CA GLN A 200 -1.78 -6.71 29.97
C GLN A 200 -0.46 -7.05 29.27
N HIS A 201 -0.26 -8.31 28.88
CA HIS A 201 0.90 -8.77 28.13
C HIS A 201 0.52 -8.98 26.67
N TYR A 202 1.39 -8.50 25.79
CA TYR A 202 1.25 -8.62 24.36
C TYR A 202 2.51 -9.27 23.80
N SER A 203 2.34 -10.17 22.85
CA SER A 203 3.44 -10.67 22.02
C SER A 203 3.32 -10.11 20.62
N ILE A 204 4.45 -9.69 20.08
CA ILE A 204 4.57 -9.28 18.68
C ILE A 204 5.29 -10.41 17.97
N ASN A 205 4.66 -10.97 16.95
CA ASN A 205 5.19 -12.10 16.21
C ASN A 205 5.45 -11.67 14.77
N ILE A 206 6.64 -11.97 14.27
CA ILE A 206 7.01 -11.79 12.86
C ILE A 206 6.95 -13.15 12.19
N HIS A 207 6.12 -13.26 11.17
CA HIS A 207 6.00 -14.44 10.32
C HIS A 207 6.55 -14.14 8.93
N ILE A 208 7.22 -15.10 8.33
CA ILE A 208 7.72 -15.02 6.95
C ILE A 208 7.04 -16.12 6.14
N MET A 209 6.60 -15.77 4.94
CA MET A 209 6.03 -16.71 3.98
C MET A 209 6.75 -16.58 2.64
N ASP A 210 7.40 -17.66 2.18
CA ASP A 210 8.00 -17.73 0.85
C ASP A 210 6.97 -18.25 -0.17
N LEU A 211 6.83 -17.55 -1.30
CA LEU A 211 5.90 -17.90 -2.38
C LEU A 211 6.55 -18.65 -3.55
N THR A 212 7.85 -18.94 -3.50
CA THR A 212 8.60 -19.55 -4.60
C THR A 212 8.85 -21.05 -4.47
N GLU A 213 8.91 -21.58 -3.25
CA GLU A 213 9.38 -22.95 -3.00
C GLU A 213 8.27 -24.02 -2.92
N SER A 214 7.01 -23.63 -2.68
CA SER A 214 5.93 -24.57 -2.37
C SER A 214 4.68 -24.38 -3.23
N GLN A 215 4.00 -25.49 -3.54
CA GLN A 215 2.63 -25.44 -4.07
C GLN A 215 1.64 -24.84 -3.06
N THR A 216 1.98 -24.90 -1.77
CA THR A 216 1.20 -24.40 -0.63
C THR A 216 2.12 -23.66 0.35
N PRO A 217 2.26 -22.33 0.23
CA PRO A 217 3.04 -21.53 1.16
C PRO A 217 2.57 -21.70 2.61
N THR A 218 3.48 -21.55 3.57
CA THR A 218 3.16 -21.61 5.00
C THR A 218 3.72 -20.40 5.73
N PHE A 219 3.04 -19.98 6.79
CA PHE A 219 3.55 -18.93 7.66
C PHE A 219 4.58 -19.54 8.62
N ARG A 220 5.85 -19.13 8.50
CA ARG A 220 6.91 -19.53 9.43
C ARG A 220 7.14 -18.43 10.45
N LEU A 221 6.99 -18.74 11.73
CA LEU A 221 7.39 -17.83 12.81
C LEU A 221 8.90 -17.59 12.72
N ALA A 222 9.29 -16.32 12.56
CA ALA A 222 10.68 -15.89 12.45
C ALA A 222 11.20 -15.28 13.75
N ALA A 223 10.37 -14.50 14.44
CA ALA A 223 10.75 -13.86 15.70
C ALA A 223 9.52 -13.55 16.57
N THR A 224 9.71 -13.51 17.88
CA THR A 224 8.70 -13.11 18.87
C THR A 224 9.31 -12.10 19.83
N LEU A 225 8.59 -11.01 20.10
CA LEU A 225 8.90 -10.04 21.14
C LEU A 225 7.79 -10.05 22.19
N LEU A 226 8.14 -10.40 23.42
CA LEU A 226 7.25 -10.23 24.56
C LEU A 226 7.34 -8.79 25.05
N LEU A 227 6.24 -8.05 24.92
CA LEU A 227 6.08 -6.77 25.59
C LEU A 227 5.62 -7.08 27.01
N GLY A 228 6.31 -6.52 28.00
CA GLY A 228 5.93 -6.61 29.41
C GLY A 228 4.56 -5.98 29.69
N VAL A 229 4.32 -5.59 30.94
CA VAL A 229 3.06 -4.93 31.31
C VAL A 229 2.92 -3.59 30.57
N ILE A 230 1.92 -3.49 29.70
CA ILE A 230 1.59 -2.25 28.97
C ILE A 230 0.20 -1.74 29.36
N THR A 231 0.03 -0.42 29.28
CA THR A 231 -1.21 0.26 29.71
C THR A 231 -2.12 0.64 28.54
N GLY A 232 -1.80 0.23 27.30
CA GLY A 232 -2.53 0.65 26.10
C GLY A 232 -2.36 -0.29 24.92
N PRO A 233 -3.01 -0.01 23.78
CA PRO A 233 -2.88 -0.80 22.57
C PRO A 233 -1.46 -0.75 22.02
N VAL A 234 -1.08 -1.83 21.32
CA VAL A 234 0.17 -1.88 20.55
C VAL A 234 -0.15 -1.76 19.08
N ARG A 235 0.52 -0.83 18.40
CA ARG A 235 0.47 -0.72 16.93
C ARG A 235 1.84 -0.91 16.34
N MET A 236 1.89 -1.57 15.20
CA MET A 236 3.09 -1.67 14.37
C MET A 236 2.96 -0.65 13.24
N TYR A 237 3.82 0.36 13.24
CA TYR A 237 3.80 1.41 12.21
C TYR A 237 4.75 1.11 11.06
N HIS A 238 5.79 0.31 11.33
CA HIS A 238 6.74 -0.09 10.31
C HIS A 238 7.21 -1.52 10.54
N LEU A 239 7.37 -2.23 9.44
CA LEU A 239 8.00 -3.52 9.37
C LEU A 239 8.91 -3.51 8.15
N GLY A 240 10.17 -3.91 8.35
CA GLY A 240 11.15 -4.13 7.31
C GLY A 240 11.80 -5.50 7.49
N ASP A 241 12.87 -5.75 6.74
CA ASP A 241 13.54 -7.06 6.70
C ASP A 241 14.31 -7.43 7.98
N SER A 242 14.53 -6.44 8.85
CA SER A 242 15.19 -6.66 10.14
C SER A 242 14.61 -5.80 11.24
N LEU A 243 13.99 -4.66 10.92
CA LEU A 243 13.48 -3.69 11.89
C LEU A 243 11.96 -3.67 11.91
N ALA A 244 11.37 -3.69 13.10
CA ALA A 244 9.99 -3.34 13.37
C ALA A 244 9.94 -2.11 14.27
N ILE A 245 9.02 -1.20 14.00
CA ILE A 245 8.77 -0.01 14.82
C ILE A 245 7.35 -0.09 15.34
N LEU A 246 7.24 -0.08 16.66
CA LEU A 246 5.99 -0.25 17.38
C LEU A 246 5.71 0.98 18.23
N TRP A 247 4.43 1.23 18.44
CA TRP A 247 3.94 2.09 19.49
C TRP A 247 3.31 1.25 20.58
N SER A 248 3.77 1.47 21.80
CA SER A 248 3.27 0.83 23.00
C SER A 248 3.23 1.90 24.08
N HIS A 249 2.08 2.57 24.22
CA HIS A 249 1.95 3.77 25.05
C HIS A 249 2.63 3.62 26.42
N PRO A 250 3.47 4.59 26.84
CA PRO A 250 3.86 5.85 26.17
C PRO A 250 5.18 5.74 25.36
N TYR A 251 5.57 4.55 24.94
CA TYR A 251 6.86 4.28 24.32
C TYR A 251 6.77 4.07 22.81
N VAL A 252 7.80 4.54 22.10
CA VAL A 252 8.17 3.99 20.80
C VAL A 252 9.16 2.86 21.04
N VAL A 253 8.92 1.69 20.45
CA VAL A 253 9.77 0.50 20.56
C VAL A 253 10.36 0.19 19.19
N LEU A 254 11.69 0.08 19.14
CA LEU A 254 12.42 -0.34 17.95
C LEU A 254 12.97 -1.73 18.20
N TRP A 255 12.57 -2.66 17.35
CA TRP A 255 12.91 -4.05 17.46
C TRP A 255 13.62 -4.52 16.20
N ASN A 256 14.93 -4.72 16.29
CA ASN A 256 15.67 -5.43 15.26
C ASN A 256 15.43 -6.93 15.46
N TRP A 257 14.34 -7.42 14.88
CA TRP A 257 13.86 -8.79 15.05
C TRP A 257 14.78 -9.84 14.44
N ALA A 258 15.54 -9.49 13.40
CA ALA A 258 16.53 -10.38 12.81
C ALA A 258 17.80 -10.47 13.69
N GLY A 259 18.19 -9.36 14.32
CA GLY A 259 19.34 -9.29 15.21
C GLY A 259 19.06 -9.72 16.66
N GLY A 260 17.79 -9.89 17.04
CA GLY A 260 17.40 -10.22 18.41
C GLY A 260 17.70 -9.09 19.42
N VAL A 261 17.69 -7.83 18.96
CA VAL A 261 17.97 -6.66 19.79
C VAL A 261 16.83 -5.65 19.74
N VAL A 262 16.62 -4.93 20.85
CA VAL A 262 15.48 -4.04 21.05
C VAL A 262 15.87 -2.84 21.91
N CYS A 263 15.24 -1.70 21.67
CA CYS A 263 15.26 -0.55 22.57
C CYS A 263 13.90 0.16 22.55
N LYS A 264 13.63 0.97 23.57
CA LYS A 264 12.46 1.86 23.56
C LYS A 264 12.81 3.22 24.15
N TRP A 265 12.03 4.24 23.83
CA TRP A 265 12.13 5.53 24.53
C TRP A 265 10.76 6.09 24.83
N TYR A 266 10.71 6.92 25.88
CA TYR A 266 9.50 7.57 26.33
C TYR A 266 9.15 8.74 25.40
N VAL A 267 7.87 8.87 25.06
CA VAL A 267 7.34 10.03 24.33
C VAL A 267 6.46 10.85 25.26
N ASP A 268 6.95 12.03 25.63
CA ASP A 268 6.28 12.94 26.56
C ASP A 268 4.91 13.41 26.04
N LYS A 269 3.92 13.39 26.93
CA LYS A 269 2.65 14.14 26.84
C LYS A 269 1.87 13.91 25.52
N LEU A 270 1.55 12.66 25.21
CA LEU A 270 0.49 12.39 24.24
C LEU A 270 -0.85 12.40 24.98
N ALA A 271 -1.75 13.28 24.59
CA ALA A 271 -3.03 13.57 25.27
C ALA A 271 -4.07 12.44 25.11
N GLY A 272 -3.76 11.22 25.55
CA GLY A 272 -4.68 10.08 25.59
C GLY A 272 -5.14 9.52 24.24
N ILE A 273 -4.84 10.19 23.12
CA ILE A 273 -5.12 9.69 21.77
C ILE A 273 -3.92 8.91 21.23
N GLU A 274 -4.23 7.83 20.55
CA GLU A 274 -3.25 7.03 19.84
C GLU A 274 -2.62 7.82 18.70
N PRO A 275 -1.29 8.00 18.69
CA PRO A 275 -0.66 8.82 17.69
C PRO A 275 -0.78 8.18 16.31
N GLN A 276 -0.69 9.03 15.29
CA GLN A 276 -0.44 8.56 13.94
C GLN A 276 1.07 8.61 13.71
N ALA A 277 1.64 7.59 13.07
CA ALA A 277 3.05 7.60 12.77
C ALA A 277 3.35 7.16 11.35
N PHE A 278 4.44 7.68 10.83
CA PHE A 278 5.00 7.35 9.54
C PHE A 278 6.51 7.22 9.67
N VAL A 279 7.07 6.21 8.99
CA VAL A 279 8.50 5.91 9.06
C VAL A 279 9.08 6.04 7.66
N SER A 280 10.10 6.88 7.52
CA SER A 280 10.83 7.07 6.27
C SER A 280 12.30 6.92 6.52
N ASP A 281 12.95 6.01 5.78
CA ASP A 281 14.38 5.74 5.83
C ASP A 281 14.92 5.62 7.27
N ASN A 282 15.45 6.73 7.80
CA ASN A 282 16.04 6.83 9.13
C ASN A 282 15.28 7.77 10.09
N SER A 283 14.04 8.12 9.79
CA SER A 283 13.22 9.03 10.61
C SER A 283 11.86 8.45 10.94
N ILE A 284 11.39 8.77 12.14
CA ILE A 284 10.06 8.49 12.63
C ILE A 284 9.35 9.82 12.78
N PHE A 285 8.26 9.98 12.05
CA PHE A 285 7.32 11.08 12.19
C PHE A 285 6.18 10.58 13.05
N LEU A 286 5.94 11.20 14.20
CA LEU A 286 4.83 10.86 15.09
C LEU A 286 4.01 12.12 15.34
N TRP A 287 2.72 12.02 15.07
CA TRP A 287 1.77 13.09 15.29
C TRP A 287 0.91 12.79 16.51
N ASP A 288 0.80 13.81 17.33
CA ASP A 288 -0.20 13.92 18.36
C ASP A 288 -1.28 14.93 17.92
N GLN A 289 -2.25 15.23 18.77
CA GLN A 289 -3.30 16.21 18.44
C GLN A 289 -2.72 17.60 18.12
N SER A 290 -1.66 18.00 18.83
CA SER A 290 -1.13 19.36 18.86
C SER A 290 0.16 19.57 18.07
N SER A 291 0.88 18.49 17.74
CA SER A 291 2.20 18.59 17.14
C SER A 291 2.59 17.34 16.36
N MET A 292 3.37 17.58 15.30
CA MET A 292 4.22 16.58 14.68
C MET A 292 5.59 16.64 15.33
N ARG A 293 6.15 15.50 15.68
CA ARG A 293 7.53 15.38 16.14
C ARG A 293 8.29 14.40 15.26
N VAL A 294 9.56 14.69 15.02
CA VAL A 294 10.44 13.89 14.15
C VAL A 294 11.63 13.43 14.96
N TRP A 295 11.89 12.12 14.96
CA TRP A 295 13.05 11.50 15.56
C TRP A 295 13.88 10.84 14.49
N ASP A 296 15.19 10.83 14.69
CA ASP A 296 16.05 9.88 13.96
C ASP A 296 15.97 8.50 14.61
N LEU A 297 16.22 7.48 13.79
CA LEU A 297 16.48 6.13 14.31
C LEU A 297 17.78 6.16 15.13
N PRO A 298 17.78 5.60 16.35
CA PRO A 298 18.98 5.50 17.16
C PRO A 298 20.02 4.60 16.48
N ALA A 299 21.29 4.85 16.76
CA ALA A 299 22.39 4.05 16.26
C ALA A 299 22.37 2.62 16.86
N GLY A 300 23.10 1.70 16.22
CA GLY A 300 23.08 0.28 16.56
C GLY A 300 23.55 -0.06 17.98
N ASP A 301 24.37 0.81 18.58
CA ASP A 301 24.87 0.71 19.96
C ASP A 301 23.81 1.02 21.04
N ALA A 302 22.71 1.68 20.66
CA ALA A 302 21.60 1.94 21.57
C ALA A 302 20.72 0.71 21.83
N PHE A 303 20.84 -0.33 21.00
CA PHE A 303 20.05 -1.55 21.13
C PHE A 303 20.62 -2.47 22.20
N SER A 304 19.74 -3.19 22.89
CA SER A 304 20.13 -4.23 23.85
C SER A 304 19.56 -5.58 23.43
N PRO A 305 20.23 -6.71 23.73
CA PRO A 305 19.66 -8.04 23.52
C PRO A 305 18.31 -8.18 24.21
N ILE A 306 17.37 -8.89 23.57
CA ILE A 306 16.06 -9.17 24.15
C ILE A 306 16.24 -10.04 25.41
N SER A 307 15.65 -9.61 26.52
CA SER A 307 15.62 -10.39 27.76
C SER A 307 14.40 -11.33 27.76
N ASP A 308 14.53 -12.50 28.40
CA ASP A 308 13.45 -13.48 28.51
C ASP A 308 12.22 -12.94 29.27
N TYR A 309 12.41 -11.90 30.09
CA TYR A 309 11.37 -11.32 30.95
C TYR A 309 10.62 -10.13 30.32
N GLY A 310 10.93 -9.75 29.08
CA GLY A 310 10.27 -8.62 28.41
C GLY A 310 10.71 -7.24 28.91
N ASP A 311 11.78 -7.17 29.70
CA ASP A 311 12.39 -5.92 30.13
C ASP A 311 13.18 -5.33 28.97
N ILE A 312 12.60 -4.31 28.33
CA ILE A 312 13.21 -3.56 27.23
C ILE A 312 13.90 -2.31 27.79
N VAL A 313 15.17 -2.14 27.47
CA VAL A 313 15.98 -0.98 27.87
C VAL A 313 15.37 0.31 27.35
N VAL A 314 15.17 1.28 28.26
CA VAL A 314 14.73 2.63 27.93
C VAL A 314 15.95 3.49 27.64
N ILE A 315 16.05 4.00 26.41
CA ILE A 315 17.12 4.90 25.98
C ILE A 315 16.64 6.36 25.96
N PRO A 316 17.55 7.33 26.16
CA PRO A 316 17.23 8.72 25.87
C PRO A 316 17.20 8.93 24.34
N ASN A 317 16.04 9.29 23.79
CA ASN A 317 15.92 9.73 22.40
C ASN A 317 14.97 10.93 22.30
N ARG A 318 15.51 12.10 21.92
CA ARG A 318 14.74 13.36 21.85
C ARG A 318 14.38 13.66 20.39
N PRO A 319 13.21 14.28 20.14
CA PRO A 319 12.85 14.68 18.79
C PRO A 319 13.85 15.71 18.27
N LYS A 320 14.29 15.54 17.01
CA LYS A 320 15.14 16.47 16.27
C LYS A 320 14.36 17.70 15.79
N ALA A 321 13.10 17.49 15.46
CA ALA A 321 12.20 18.57 15.06
C ALA A 321 10.82 18.39 15.71
N SER A 322 10.16 19.51 15.96
CA SER A 322 8.77 19.56 16.42
C SER A 322 8.08 20.69 15.69
N VAL A 323 6.94 20.40 15.07
CA VAL A 323 6.11 21.36 14.36
C VAL A 323 4.73 21.32 15.01
N GLN A 324 4.21 22.48 15.42
CA GLN A 324 2.85 22.54 15.94
C GLN A 324 1.86 22.26 14.81
N ASN A 325 0.87 21.42 15.08
CA ASN A 325 -0.25 21.22 14.19
C ASN A 325 -1.11 22.48 14.18
N PHE A 326 -1.68 22.79 13.02
CA PHE A 326 -2.52 23.96 12.84
C PHE A 326 -3.99 23.72 13.20
N SER A 327 -4.35 22.48 13.52
CA SER A 327 -5.73 22.09 13.81
C SER A 327 -5.75 21.16 15.03
N ASP A 328 -6.69 21.43 15.92
CA ASP A 328 -7.01 20.56 17.06
C ASP A 328 -7.84 19.33 16.64
N GLU A 329 -8.30 19.30 15.38
CA GLU A 329 -9.09 18.20 14.85
C GLU A 329 -8.22 16.98 14.53
N GLY A 330 -8.77 15.80 14.78
CA GLY A 330 -8.14 14.55 14.38
C GLY A 330 -8.01 14.46 12.86
N PHE A 331 -6.95 13.81 12.38
CA PHE A 331 -6.75 13.54 10.96
C PHE A 331 -6.41 12.07 10.73
N ILE A 332 -6.66 11.60 9.51
CA ILE A 332 -6.21 10.31 9.00
C ILE A 332 -5.02 10.55 8.10
N MET A 333 -4.04 9.64 8.16
CA MET A 333 -2.86 9.71 7.33
C MET A 333 -2.90 8.62 6.26
N SER A 334 -2.67 9.00 5.01
CA SER A 334 -2.32 8.07 3.94
C SER A 334 -0.87 8.32 3.54
N THR A 335 -0.10 7.26 3.38
CA THR A 335 1.34 7.35 3.09
C THR A 335 1.68 6.48 1.91
N THR A 336 2.80 6.78 1.24
CA THR A 336 3.33 5.89 0.21
C THR A 336 3.45 4.48 0.75
N SER A 337 2.94 3.52 -0.02
CA SER A 337 2.92 2.11 0.34
C SER A 337 4.30 1.63 0.82
N PRO A 338 4.41 0.89 1.95
CA PRO A 338 5.69 0.36 2.44
C PRO A 338 6.32 -0.68 1.49
N TRP A 339 5.56 -1.10 0.48
CA TRP A 339 6.02 -1.96 -0.60
C TRP A 339 6.91 -1.22 -1.62
N HIS A 340 6.88 0.12 -1.60
CA HIS A 340 7.76 0.93 -2.43
C HIS A 340 9.14 1.09 -1.75
N ARG A 341 10.05 0.16 -2.06
CA ARG A 341 11.37 0.06 -1.41
C ARG A 341 12.51 0.73 -2.17
N SER A 342 12.26 1.32 -3.33
CA SER A 342 13.33 1.98 -4.08
C SER A 342 13.89 3.15 -3.26
N PRO A 343 15.19 3.17 -2.92
CA PRO A 343 15.79 4.28 -2.17
C PRO A 343 15.69 5.61 -2.90
N SER A 344 15.56 5.58 -4.23
CA SER A 344 15.41 6.76 -5.07
C SER A 344 13.95 7.19 -5.27
N ALA A 345 12.99 6.41 -4.76
CA ALA A 345 11.60 6.76 -4.91
C ALA A 345 11.22 7.88 -3.94
N ASP A 346 10.61 8.92 -4.49
CA ASP A 346 9.97 9.93 -3.67
C ASP A 346 8.85 9.30 -2.84
N ARG A 347 8.83 9.64 -1.55
CA ARG A 347 7.74 9.27 -0.65
C ARG A 347 6.83 10.47 -0.41
N TYR A 348 5.57 10.17 -0.20
CA TYR A 348 4.52 11.16 -0.05
C TYR A 348 3.65 10.80 1.14
N LEU A 349 3.09 11.84 1.75
CA LEU A 349 2.18 11.74 2.87
C LEU A 349 1.01 12.68 2.63
N CYS A 350 -0.20 12.18 2.79
CA CYS A 350 -1.43 12.93 2.67
C CYS A 350 -2.14 12.93 4.03
N GLN A 351 -2.37 14.13 4.58
CA GLN A 351 -3.21 14.34 5.75
C GLN A 351 -4.64 14.65 5.30
N LEU A 352 -5.60 13.91 5.83
CA LEU A 352 -7.02 14.01 5.49
C LEU A 352 -7.78 14.27 6.79
N TYR A 353 -8.65 15.28 6.84
CA TYR A 353 -9.31 15.70 8.08
C TYR A 353 -10.78 15.26 8.07
N PRO A 354 -11.16 14.13 8.72
CA PRO A 354 -12.53 13.62 8.62
C PRO A 354 -13.57 14.64 9.06
N GLY A 355 -14.57 14.88 8.20
CA GLY A 355 -15.64 15.85 8.47
C GLY A 355 -15.28 17.30 8.15
N MET A 356 -14.03 17.57 7.77
CA MET A 356 -13.62 18.84 7.18
C MET A 356 -13.23 18.60 5.73
N PRO A 357 -13.60 19.49 4.78
CA PRO A 357 -13.25 19.32 3.38
C PRO A 357 -11.76 19.64 3.12
N TYR A 358 -10.85 19.33 4.04
CA TYR A 358 -9.48 19.79 4.00
C TYR A 358 -8.48 18.64 3.85
N LEU A 359 -7.47 18.82 3.00
CA LEU A 359 -6.32 17.92 2.92
C LEU A 359 -5.01 18.66 2.72
N ARG A 360 -3.90 18.01 3.11
CA ARG A 360 -2.53 18.48 2.90
C ARG A 360 -1.66 17.38 2.34
N LEU A 361 -0.92 17.70 1.29
CA LEU A 361 0.04 16.79 0.68
C LEU A 361 1.46 17.22 1.05
N PHE A 362 2.29 16.24 1.39
CA PHE A 362 3.72 16.43 1.68
C PHE A 362 4.55 15.48 0.82
N SER A 363 5.70 15.96 0.35
CA SER A 363 6.79 15.11 -0.09
C SER A 363 7.77 14.91 1.06
N VAL A 364 8.28 13.70 1.21
CA VAL A 364 9.27 13.36 2.24
C VAL A 364 10.64 13.38 1.56
N LYS A 365 11.53 14.24 2.05
CA LYS A 365 12.87 14.39 1.49
C LYS A 365 13.92 14.01 2.53
N SER A 366 14.99 13.40 2.05
CA SER A 366 16.18 13.09 2.83
C SER A 366 17.33 14.01 2.34
N PRO A 367 18.14 14.59 3.23
CA PRO A 367 19.23 15.49 2.84
C PRO A 367 20.26 14.74 1.99
N SER A 368 20.69 15.33 0.87
CA SER A 368 21.33 14.59 -0.21
C SER A 368 22.74 14.08 0.10
N GLU A 369 23.59 14.82 0.82
CA GLU A 369 25.01 14.42 0.94
C GLU A 369 25.72 14.82 2.26
N SER A 370 25.17 15.73 3.08
CA SER A 370 25.75 16.05 4.40
C SER A 370 24.73 15.82 5.50
N ARG A 371 24.97 14.83 6.36
CA ARG A 371 24.24 14.68 7.63
C ARG A 371 24.68 15.84 8.53
N ASP A 372 23.87 16.88 8.58
CA ASP A 372 23.90 17.83 9.68
C ASP A 372 23.25 17.14 10.89
N ASP A 373 24.00 16.93 11.97
CA ASP A 373 23.49 16.32 13.19
C ASP A 373 22.31 17.11 13.80
N PHE A 374 22.12 18.36 13.40
CA PHE A 374 20.99 19.18 13.83
C PHE A 374 19.69 18.89 13.05
N LEU A 375 19.78 18.48 11.79
CA LEU A 375 18.61 18.23 10.96
C LEU A 375 18.16 16.76 11.08
N PRO A 376 16.85 16.47 11.04
CA PRO A 376 16.38 15.10 10.97
C PRO A 376 16.84 14.44 9.67
N GLY A 377 17.02 13.12 9.69
CA GLY A 377 17.42 12.32 8.53
C GLY A 377 16.42 12.36 7.38
N SER A 378 15.18 12.78 7.65
CA SER A 378 14.15 13.07 6.67
C SER A 378 13.25 14.20 7.19
N TYR A 379 12.72 15.01 6.28
CA TYR A 379 11.80 16.10 6.60
C TYR A 379 10.64 16.18 5.61
N LEU A 380 9.55 16.81 6.03
CA LEU A 380 8.39 17.03 5.19
C LEU A 380 8.52 18.34 4.44
N VAL A 381 8.27 18.29 3.14
CA VAL A 381 8.19 19.44 2.25
C VAL A 381 6.73 19.57 1.82
N PRO A 382 6.06 20.70 2.10
CA PRO A 382 4.68 20.93 1.64
C PRO A 382 4.58 20.79 0.13
N GLY A 383 3.62 20.01 -0.34
CA GLY A 383 3.31 19.78 -1.75
C GLY A 383 1.99 20.41 -2.21
N GLY A 384 1.33 21.17 -1.32
CA GLY A 384 0.06 21.85 -1.54
C GLY A 384 -1.04 21.42 -0.56
N GLU A 385 -2.13 22.18 -0.55
CA GLU A 385 -3.31 21.96 0.29
C GLU A 385 -4.61 22.15 -0.49
N SER A 386 -5.71 21.59 -0.02
CA SER A 386 -7.03 21.78 -0.66
C SER A 386 -8.09 21.97 0.40
N ASP A 387 -8.94 22.99 0.23
CA ASP A 387 -10.18 23.20 0.99
C ASP A 387 -11.36 22.40 0.42
N ASN A 388 -11.06 21.49 -0.51
CA ASN A 388 -11.98 20.46 -0.95
C ASN A 388 -11.27 19.10 -1.07
N GLU A 389 -11.46 18.23 -0.09
CA GLU A 389 -10.79 16.94 0.01
C GLU A 389 -11.02 16.06 -1.23
N TYR A 390 -12.23 16.03 -1.78
CA TYR A 390 -12.53 15.25 -2.99
C TYR A 390 -12.44 16.06 -4.29
N GLY A 391 -12.22 17.36 -4.19
CA GLY A 391 -12.26 18.27 -5.34
C GLY A 391 -13.68 18.60 -5.83
N PRO A 392 -13.78 19.44 -6.87
CA PRO A 392 -15.06 19.94 -7.34
C PRO A 392 -15.97 18.82 -7.82
N GLY A 393 -17.26 18.94 -7.50
CA GLY A 393 -18.31 18.03 -7.99
C GLY A 393 -18.58 16.79 -7.13
N PHE A 394 -17.73 16.50 -6.14
CA PHE A 394 -18.00 15.42 -5.19
C PHE A 394 -18.53 16.00 -3.86
N ARG A 395 -19.73 15.56 -3.46
CA ARG A 395 -20.32 15.94 -2.16
C ARG A 395 -20.14 14.78 -1.19
N GLY A 396 -19.43 15.02 -0.11
CA GLY A 396 -19.20 14.04 0.95
C GLY A 396 -17.95 14.41 1.73
N TRP A 397 -17.71 13.71 2.82
CA TRP A 397 -16.45 13.82 3.56
C TRP A 397 -15.69 12.51 3.61
N ILE A 398 -14.40 12.53 3.91
CA ILE A 398 -13.66 11.29 4.15
C ILE A 398 -14.16 10.65 5.45
N GLY A 399 -14.70 9.45 5.31
CA GLY A 399 -15.06 8.59 6.43
C GLY A 399 -13.83 7.92 7.03
N GLN A 400 -14.05 6.97 7.94
CA GLN A 400 -12.96 6.18 8.46
C GLN A 400 -12.49 5.18 7.40
N GLY A 401 -11.19 5.16 7.12
CA GLY A 401 -10.53 4.18 6.25
C GLY A 401 -10.02 4.83 4.97
N VAL A 402 -8.71 4.75 4.76
CA VAL A 402 -8.01 5.24 3.58
C VAL A 402 -6.94 4.22 3.21
N SER A 403 -6.80 3.93 1.91
CA SER A 403 -5.73 3.06 1.41
C SER A 403 -4.37 3.74 1.53
N SER A 404 -3.31 2.99 1.21
CA SER A 404 -2.02 3.62 0.91
C SER A 404 -2.10 4.59 -0.27
N LEU A 405 -1.14 5.50 -0.35
CA LEU A 405 -0.96 6.44 -1.45
C LEU A 405 -0.09 5.78 -2.53
N PHE A 406 -0.71 5.37 -3.63
CA PHE A 406 -0.03 4.68 -4.72
C PHE A 406 0.44 5.69 -5.77
N GLN A 407 1.68 5.57 -6.22
CA GLN A 407 2.11 6.28 -7.41
C GLN A 407 1.56 5.56 -8.65
N CYS A 408 0.98 6.31 -9.58
CA CYS A 408 0.51 5.82 -10.87
C CYS A 408 0.87 6.87 -11.92
N GLU A 409 1.83 6.56 -12.80
CA GLU A 409 2.40 7.54 -13.73
C GLU A 409 3.00 8.75 -12.97
N ASP A 410 2.56 9.97 -13.31
CA ASP A 410 2.95 11.24 -12.65
C ASP A 410 1.91 11.70 -11.62
N GLU A 411 1.10 10.77 -11.11
CA GLU A 411 -0.01 11.03 -10.21
C GLU A 411 0.05 10.13 -8.98
N LEU A 412 -0.59 10.58 -7.92
CA LEU A 412 -0.77 9.84 -6.68
C LEU A 412 -2.25 9.46 -6.59
N VAL A 413 -2.52 8.20 -6.27
CA VAL A 413 -3.86 7.64 -6.20
C VAL A 413 -4.05 7.02 -4.84
N LEU A 414 -5.11 7.43 -4.14
CA LEU A 414 -5.58 6.76 -2.94
C LEU A 414 -7.05 6.40 -3.11
N CYS A 415 -7.54 5.51 -2.27
CA CYS A 415 -8.96 5.22 -2.14
C CYS A 415 -9.39 5.47 -0.71
N SER A 416 -10.49 6.18 -0.52
CA SER A 416 -11.11 6.40 0.78
C SER A 416 -12.56 5.95 0.76
N ARG A 417 -13.14 5.77 1.94
CA ARG A 417 -14.58 5.64 2.09
C ARG A 417 -15.20 7.01 2.25
N SER A 418 -16.28 7.33 1.54
CA SER A 418 -17.08 8.52 1.83
C SER A 418 -17.89 8.32 3.11
N GLY A 419 -17.96 9.37 3.94
CA GLY A 419 -18.79 9.43 5.13
C GLY A 419 -20.27 9.74 4.81
N GLY A 420 -21.14 9.48 5.79
CA GLY A 420 -22.59 9.68 5.69
C GLY A 420 -23.38 8.40 5.40
N GLU A 421 -24.71 8.52 5.25
CA GLU A 421 -25.62 7.40 4.97
C GLU A 421 -25.35 6.74 3.61
N GLN A 422 -24.70 7.48 2.70
CA GLN A 422 -24.40 7.07 1.33
C GLN A 422 -22.91 6.75 1.16
N SER A 423 -22.37 5.87 2.01
CA SER A 423 -20.95 5.49 1.93
C SER A 423 -20.64 4.75 0.62
N ALA A 424 -19.57 5.18 -0.04
CA ALA A 424 -19.02 4.60 -1.26
C ALA A 424 -17.50 4.56 -1.15
N LEU A 425 -16.84 3.69 -1.92
CA LEU A 425 -15.41 3.81 -2.15
C LEU A 425 -15.16 4.91 -3.16
N VAL A 426 -14.17 5.76 -2.90
CA VAL A 426 -13.84 6.93 -3.73
C VAL A 426 -12.35 6.88 -4.05
N ALA A 427 -12.02 6.77 -5.33
CA ALA A 427 -10.65 6.96 -5.80
C ALA A 427 -10.37 8.46 -5.91
N MET A 428 -9.31 8.92 -5.26
CA MET A 428 -8.80 10.28 -5.32
C MET A 428 -7.46 10.28 -6.05
N VAL A 429 -7.29 11.23 -6.97
CA VAL A 429 -6.10 11.43 -7.78
C VAL A 429 -5.53 12.81 -7.50
N LEU A 430 -4.26 12.84 -7.06
CA LEU A 430 -3.49 14.03 -6.79
C LEU A 430 -2.32 14.11 -7.78
N LYS A 431 -1.87 15.32 -8.10
CA LYS A 431 -0.63 15.50 -8.86
C LYS A 431 0.58 15.24 -7.97
N VAL A 432 1.62 14.63 -8.53
CA VAL A 432 2.91 14.57 -7.87
C VAL A 432 3.47 15.99 -7.74
N PRO A 433 3.77 16.47 -6.52
CA PRO A 433 4.32 17.81 -6.33
C PRO A 433 5.74 17.87 -6.90
N LYS A 434 6.01 18.87 -7.74
CA LYS A 434 7.33 19.06 -8.39
C LYS A 434 8.26 19.97 -7.59
N SER A 435 7.70 20.75 -6.68
CA SER A 435 8.42 21.71 -5.85
C SER A 435 7.68 21.87 -4.52
N ALA A 436 8.38 22.43 -3.53
CA ALA A 436 7.72 22.91 -2.32
C ALA A 436 6.66 23.94 -2.69
N SER A 437 5.45 23.77 -2.19
CA SER A 437 4.33 24.67 -2.48
C SER A 437 3.29 24.60 -1.35
N LEU A 438 2.71 25.75 -1.04
CA LEU A 438 1.50 25.89 -0.23
C LEU A 438 0.30 26.26 -1.11
N ASP A 439 0.46 26.18 -2.43
CA ASP A 439 -0.60 26.52 -3.37
C ASP A 439 -1.74 25.50 -3.27
N GLU A 440 -2.93 25.94 -3.65
CA GLU A 440 -4.11 25.10 -3.74
C GLU A 440 -3.85 23.96 -4.74
N ILE A 441 -4.00 22.72 -4.28
CA ILE A 441 -4.10 21.55 -5.14
C ILE A 441 -5.57 21.23 -5.34
N VAL A 442 -5.93 20.80 -6.55
CA VAL A 442 -7.31 20.40 -6.87
C VAL A 442 -7.34 18.88 -7.03
N PRO A 443 -7.80 18.13 -6.02
CA PRO A 443 -7.98 16.69 -6.15
C PRO A 443 -8.98 16.37 -7.26
N PHE A 444 -8.77 15.27 -7.95
CA PHE A 444 -9.79 14.68 -8.81
C PHE A 444 -10.32 13.42 -8.13
N SER A 445 -11.63 13.33 -7.89
CA SER A 445 -12.20 12.16 -7.23
C SER A 445 -13.32 11.51 -8.04
N ARG A 446 -13.45 10.20 -7.85
CA ARG A 446 -14.48 9.39 -8.51
C ARG A 446 -14.96 8.31 -7.57
N ALA A 447 -16.28 8.23 -7.33
CA ALA A 447 -16.86 7.07 -6.67
C ALA A 447 -16.57 5.82 -7.52
N LEU A 448 -16.07 4.76 -6.90
CA LEU A 448 -15.84 3.45 -7.50
C LEU A 448 -17.05 2.52 -7.31
N THR A 449 -17.83 2.75 -6.27
CA THR A 449 -19.01 1.92 -5.94
C THR A 449 -20.27 2.79 -5.88
N PRO A 450 -21.45 2.23 -6.16
CA PRO A 450 -22.71 2.91 -5.86
C PRO A 450 -22.81 3.28 -4.37
N CYS A 451 -23.52 4.37 -4.07
CA CYS A 451 -23.83 4.77 -2.69
C CYS A 451 -24.50 3.63 -1.90
N GLY A 452 -24.04 3.39 -0.67
CA GLY A 452 -24.58 2.36 0.21
C GLY A 452 -24.06 0.94 -0.05
N SER A 453 -23.12 0.77 -0.98
CA SER A 453 -22.54 -0.55 -1.30
C SER A 453 -21.52 -1.04 -0.27
N VAL A 454 -21.03 -0.16 0.60
CA VAL A 454 -19.97 -0.44 1.59
C VAL A 454 -20.56 -0.42 2.99
N THR A 455 -20.07 -1.30 3.87
CA THR A 455 -20.45 -1.28 5.28
C THR A 455 -20.11 0.07 5.93
N PRO A 456 -21.04 0.71 6.67
CA PRO A 456 -20.75 1.92 7.43
C PRO A 456 -19.96 1.67 8.73
N SER A 457 -19.39 0.48 8.94
CA SER A 457 -18.78 0.12 10.23
C SER A 457 -17.53 0.96 10.57
N TRP A 458 -17.14 0.93 11.84
CA TRP A 458 -16.06 1.72 12.42
C TRP A 458 -14.65 1.14 12.18
N SER A 459 -14.50 -0.04 11.58
CA SER A 459 -13.17 -0.62 11.35
C SER A 459 -12.50 0.00 10.11
N LEU A 460 -11.26 0.46 10.27
CA LEU A 460 -10.42 1.02 9.19
C LEU A 460 -10.03 -0.03 8.12
N TYR A 461 -10.14 -1.32 8.44
CA TYR A 461 -9.60 -2.42 7.62
C TYR A 461 -10.69 -3.20 6.87
N GLN A 462 -11.76 -2.50 6.47
CA GLN A 462 -12.90 -3.10 5.75
C GLN A 462 -12.83 -3.00 4.24
N PHE A 463 -11.86 -2.26 3.72
CA PHE A 463 -11.56 -2.28 2.31
C PHE A 463 -10.07 -2.14 2.09
N ASP A 464 -9.62 -2.59 0.93
CA ASP A 464 -8.30 -2.28 0.44
C ASP A 464 -8.36 -2.13 -1.09
N PHE A 465 -7.40 -1.41 -1.64
CA PHE A 465 -7.41 -0.97 -3.02
C PHE A 465 -6.00 -1.01 -3.60
N CYS A 466 -5.88 -1.52 -4.81
CA CYS A 466 -4.64 -1.54 -5.56
C CYS A 466 -4.84 -0.74 -6.86
N ALA A 467 -4.31 0.48 -6.90
CA ALA A 467 -4.38 1.37 -8.06
C ALA A 467 -3.73 0.75 -9.31
N PHE A 468 -2.66 -0.03 -9.10
CA PHE A 468 -1.92 -0.66 -10.21
C PHE A 468 -2.79 -1.64 -11.01
N SER A 469 -3.55 -2.49 -10.32
CA SER A 469 -4.47 -3.44 -10.96
C SER A 469 -5.88 -2.86 -11.16
N GLY A 470 -6.17 -1.69 -10.57
CA GLY A 470 -7.53 -1.15 -10.45
C GLY A 470 -8.48 -2.14 -9.77
N ARG A 471 -8.03 -2.82 -8.71
CA ARG A 471 -8.82 -3.80 -7.96
C ARG A 471 -9.16 -3.24 -6.59
N ALA A 472 -10.42 -3.34 -6.20
CA ALA A 472 -10.89 -3.05 -4.85
C ALA A 472 -11.42 -4.32 -4.19
N VAL A 473 -11.17 -4.47 -2.89
CA VAL A 473 -11.75 -5.52 -2.05
C VAL A 473 -12.44 -4.85 -0.88
N TYR A 474 -13.70 -5.18 -0.59
CA TYR A 474 -14.46 -4.51 0.47
C TYR A 474 -15.61 -5.35 1.01
N PHE A 475 -16.09 -5.02 2.22
CA PHE A 475 -17.28 -5.61 2.80
C PHE A 475 -18.58 -4.93 2.34
N THR A 476 -19.59 -5.73 2.04
CA THR A 476 -20.98 -5.27 1.84
C THR A 476 -21.70 -5.11 3.18
N PRO A 477 -22.81 -4.33 3.24
CA PRO A 477 -23.68 -4.27 4.42
C PRO A 477 -24.14 -5.64 4.96
N THR A 478 -24.18 -6.68 4.12
CA THR A 478 -24.52 -8.06 4.51
C THR A 478 -23.36 -8.85 5.11
N GLY A 479 -22.15 -8.29 5.13
CA GLY A 479 -20.93 -8.93 5.61
C GLY A 479 -20.19 -9.75 4.55
N ASP A 480 -20.63 -9.73 3.29
CA ASP A 480 -19.93 -10.41 2.20
C ASP A 480 -18.68 -9.63 1.79
N VAL A 481 -17.61 -10.33 1.41
CA VAL A 481 -16.42 -9.69 0.82
C VAL A 481 -16.53 -9.70 -0.69
N LEU A 482 -16.55 -8.52 -1.30
CA LEU A 482 -16.53 -8.34 -2.75
C LEU A 482 -15.13 -8.05 -3.25
N VAL A 483 -14.83 -8.56 -4.44
CA VAL A 483 -13.68 -8.16 -5.26
C VAL A 483 -14.22 -7.54 -6.54
N SER A 484 -13.88 -6.27 -6.78
CA SER A 484 -14.27 -5.53 -7.97
C SER A 484 -13.04 -5.13 -8.78
N ASP A 485 -13.04 -5.51 -10.06
CA ASP A 485 -11.99 -5.23 -11.04
C ASP A 485 -12.44 -4.12 -12.00
N TYR A 486 -11.76 -2.97 -11.98
CA TYR A 486 -12.09 -1.80 -12.80
C TYR A 486 -11.24 -1.67 -14.07
N VAL A 487 -10.24 -2.54 -14.25
CA VAL A 487 -9.41 -2.58 -15.46
C VAL A 487 -9.91 -3.69 -16.38
N LEU A 488 -10.32 -3.28 -17.58
CA LEU A 488 -10.70 -4.20 -18.64
C LEU A 488 -9.50 -5.05 -19.09
N PRO A 489 -9.64 -6.39 -19.16
CA PRO A 489 -8.66 -7.21 -19.85
C PRO A 489 -8.66 -6.83 -21.33
N SER A 490 -7.49 -6.68 -21.95
CA SER A 490 -7.45 -6.54 -23.41
C SER A 490 -7.91 -7.84 -24.03
N TYR A 491 -8.88 -7.74 -24.93
CA TYR A 491 -9.20 -8.78 -25.89
C TYR A 491 -8.26 -8.62 -27.08
N GLY A 492 -7.74 -9.73 -27.62
CA GLY A 492 -6.88 -9.68 -28.81
C GLY A 492 -7.64 -9.09 -29.99
N THR A 493 -7.37 -7.82 -30.31
CA THR A 493 -7.87 -7.13 -31.51
C THR A 493 -6.96 -7.35 -32.70
#